data_AF-A0A8T5F908-F1
#
_entry.id   AF-A0A8T5F908-F1
#
_cell.length_a   1.000
_cell.length_b   1.000
_cell.length_c   1.000
_cell.angle_alpha   90.00
_cell.angle_beta   90.00
_cell.angle_gamma   90.00
#
_symmetry.space_group_name_H-M   'P 1'
#
loop_
_entity.id
_entity.type
_entity.pdbx_description
1 polymer ?
#
loop_
_entity_poly.entity_id
_entity_poly.type
_entity_poly.pdbx_seq_one_letter_code
_entity_poly.pdbx_strand_id
1 'polypeptide(L)' 'MKSIINQRIHIAPVGFEIDRIVLPAVEMKADLVYLVIHDNLANDKAKKYHTEIQK' A
#
# COMPACT_ATOMS: atom_id res chain seq x y z
N MET A 1 -27.29 18.26 -4.29
CA MET A 1 -26.33 17.91 -3.23
C MET A 1 -25.03 17.49 -3.90
N LYS A 2 -23.90 18.10 -3.55
CA LYS A 2 -22.58 17.69 -4.06
C LYS A 2 -22.30 16.31 -3.47
N SER A 3 -22.12 15.29 -4.31
CA SER A 3 -21.71 13.95 -3.86
C SER A 3 -20.41 14.09 -3.07
N ILE A 4 -20.43 13.83 -1.76
CA ILE A 4 -19.20 13.70 -0.99
C ILE A 4 -18.63 12.35 -1.37
N ILE A 5 -17.65 12.37 -2.25
CA ILE A 5 -16.90 11.18 -2.65
C ILE A 5 -16.02 10.83 -1.46
N ASN A 6 -16.33 9.73 -0.77
CA ASN A 6 -15.47 9.22 0.30
C ASN A 6 -14.31 8.43 -0.33
N GLN A 7 -13.20 9.12 -0.59
CA GLN A 7 -11.96 8.46 -1.00
C GLN A 7 -11.46 7.56 0.13
N ARG A 8 -11.29 6.27 -0.17
CA ARG A 8 -10.71 5.28 0.75
C ARG A 8 -9.21 5.21 0.53
N ILE A 9 -8.47 5.80 1.46
CA ILE A 9 -7.00 5.80 1.45
C ILE A 9 -6.51 4.77 2.46
N HIS A 10 -5.66 3.86 2.03
CA HIS A 10 -4.94 2.93 2.90
C HIS A 10 -3.50 3.42 3.09
N ILE A 11 -2.96 3.27 4.30
CA ILE A 11 -1.57 3.56 4.63
C ILE A 11 -1.02 2.32 5.32
N ALA A 12 -0.01 1.68 4.74
CA ALA A 12 0.50 0.42 5.26
C ALA A 12 2.04 0.35 5.18
N PRO A 13 2.73 -0.14 6.23
CA PRO A 13 4.15 -0.41 6.18
C PRO A 13 4.44 -1.63 5.31
N VAL A 14 5.51 -1.57 4.52
CA VAL A 14 5.94 -2.69 3.68
C VAL A 14 6.87 -3.61 4.47
N GLY A 15 6.47 -4.87 4.59
CA GLY A 15 7.29 -5.95 5.12
C GLY A 15 7.44 -7.09 4.10
N PHE A 16 7.56 -8.33 4.60
CA PHE A 16 7.68 -9.53 3.77
C PHE A 16 6.33 -10.05 3.24
N GLU A 17 5.25 -9.75 3.94
CA GLU A 17 3.91 -10.28 3.65
C GLU A 17 3.07 -9.28 2.85
N ILE A 18 3.24 -9.31 1.52
CA ILE A 18 2.52 -8.42 0.58
C ILE A 18 1.00 -8.53 0.72
N ASP A 19 0.48 -9.73 0.94
CA ASP A 19 -0.96 -10.00 0.97
C ASP A 19 -1.70 -9.19 2.04
N ARG A 20 -1.01 -8.84 3.14
CA ARG A 20 -1.57 -7.98 4.21
C ARG A 20 -1.87 -6.55 3.76
N ILE A 21 -1.30 -6.13 2.63
CA ILE A 21 -1.51 -4.82 2.03
C ILE A 21 -2.51 -4.95 0.88
N VAL A 22 -2.29 -5.92 -0.01
CA VAL A 22 -3.06 -6.08 -1.25
C VAL A 22 -4.47 -6.59 -0.97
N LEU A 23 -4.65 -7.64 -0.17
CA LEU A 23 -5.99 -8.22 0.07
C LEU A 23 -6.95 -7.20 0.69
N PRO A 24 -6.58 -6.46 1.76
CA PRO A 24 -7.48 -5.44 2.30
C PRO A 24 -7.74 -4.30 1.31
N ALA A 25 -6.73 -3.87 0.54
CA ALA A 25 -6.91 -2.82 -0.46
C ALA A 25 -7.92 -3.22 -1.56
N VAL A 26 -7.87 -4.48 -2.01
CA VAL A 26 -8.81 -5.02 -3.00
C VAL A 26 -10.20 -5.22 -2.41
N GLU A 27 -10.31 -5.91 -1.28
CA GLU A 27 -11.60 -6.24 -0.63
C GLU A 27 -12.39 -4.98 -0.24
N MET A 28 -11.68 -3.96 0.28
CA MET A 28 -12.30 -2.72 0.73
C MET A 28 -12.42 -1.68 -0.38
N LYS A 29 -11.85 -1.93 -1.57
CA LYS A 29 -11.82 -1.01 -2.71
C LYS A 29 -11.15 0.31 -2.36
N ALA A 30 -9.89 0.25 -1.94
CA ALA A 30 -9.08 1.43 -1.72
C ALA A 30 -8.86 2.19 -3.04
N ASP A 31 -9.05 3.51 -2.99
CA ASP A 31 -8.77 4.40 -4.13
C ASP A 31 -7.28 4.73 -4.21
N LEU A 32 -6.58 4.74 -3.07
CA LEU A 32 -5.16 5.04 -2.97
C LEU A 32 -4.51 4.25 -1.85
N VAL A 33 -3.30 3.74 -2.10
CA VAL A 33 -2.49 3.04 -1.09
C VAL A 33 -1.14 3.75 -0.96
N TYR A 34 -0.85 4.28 0.23
CA TYR A 34 0.48 4.77 0.59
C TYR A 34 1.27 3.66 1.25
N LEU A 35 2.40 3.32 0.64
CA LEU A 35 3.35 2.37 1.19
C LEU A 35 4.38 3.10 2.05
N VAL A 36 4.48 2.74 3.33
CA VAL A 36 5.53 3.23 4.23
C VAL A 36 6.73 2.29 4.11
N ILE A 37 7.81 2.78 3.53
CA ILE A 37 9.05 2.05 3.27
C ILE A 37 10.21 2.66 4.05
N HIS A 38 11.29 1.90 4.21
CA HIS A 38 12.50 2.41 4.87
C HIS A 38 13.13 3.51 4.00
N ASP A 39 13.57 4.60 4.63
CA ASP A 39 14.24 5.73 3.96
C ASP A 39 15.49 5.31 3.16
N ASN A 40 16.25 4.34 3.66
CA ASN A 40 17.40 3.76 2.99
C ASN A 40 17.01 2.54 2.12
N LEU A 41 16.56 2.83 0.90
CA LEU A 41 16.19 1.83 -0.11
C LEU A 41 17.34 0.91 -0.54
N ALA A 42 18.61 1.30 -0.32
CA ALA A 42 19.76 0.46 -0.66
C ALA A 42 19.92 -0.71 0.32
N ASN A 43 19.52 -0.52 1.58
CA ASN A 43 19.61 -1.53 2.63
C ASN A 43 18.24 -2.13 3.00
N ASP A 44 17.17 -1.68 2.35
CA ASP A 44 15.82 -2.17 2.62
C ASP A 44 15.66 -3.63 2.15
N LYS A 45 15.52 -4.53 3.12
CA LYS A 45 15.24 -5.95 2.90
C LYS A 45 13.87 -6.17 2.26
N ALA A 46 12.97 -5.20 2.38
CA ALA A 46 11.64 -5.26 1.80
C ALA A 46 11.55 -4.70 0.37
N LYS A 47 12.69 -4.35 -0.24
CA LYS A 47 12.74 -3.72 -1.56
C LYS A 47 11.98 -4.48 -2.65
N LYS A 48 12.15 -5.80 -2.66
CA LYS A 48 11.47 -6.68 -3.61
C LYS A 48 9.95 -6.57 -3.49
N TYR A 49 9.44 -6.46 -2.28
CA TYR A 49 8.01 -6.51 -2.00
C TYR A 49 7.28 -5.21 -2.34
N HIS A 50 7.84 -4.04 -2.06
CA HIS A 50 7.19 -2.79 -2.51
C HIS A 50 7.18 -2.69 -4.04
N THR A 51 8.22 -3.20 -4.71
CA THR A 51 8.27 -3.24 -6.18
C THR A 51 7.18 -4.17 -6.75
N GLU A 52 6.88 -5.26 -6.06
CA GLU A 52 5.84 -6.21 -6.45
C GLU A 52 4.43 -5.64 -6.26
N ILE A 53 4.20 -4.86 -5.19
CA ILE A 53 2.91 -4.20 -4.92
C ILE A 53 2.61 -3.09 -5.93
N GLN A 54 3.64 -2.39 -6.43
CA GLN A 54 3.47 -1.25 -7.36
C GLN A 54 3.27 -1.66 -8.82
N LYS A 55 3.43 -2.94 -9.17
CA LYS A 55 3.19 -3.46 -10.52
C LYS A 55 1.71 -3.59 -10.82
#